data_AF-A0ABD3NC63-F1
#
_entry.id   AF-A0ABD3NC63-F1
#
_cell.length_a   1.000
_cell.length_b   1.000
_cell.length_c   1.000
_cell.angle_alpha   90.00
_cell.angle_beta   90.00
_cell.angle_gamma   90.00
#
_symmetry.space_group_name_H-M   'P 1'
#
loop_
_entity.id
_entity.type
_entity.pdbx_description
1 polymer ?
#
loop_
_entity_poly.entity_id
_entity_poly.type
_entity_poly.pdbx_seq_one_letter_code
_entity_poly.pdbx_strand_id
1 'polypeptide(L)'
;MSAAATDPLNIISTPNTSPTTCILSNITSRPALNGQYCQAVEFTGSRYTVVLFDAKNAAATIVNGTAAPQPQLLKVQPSSLSKASIIDQTKLSALVAIEVLKLYANHEKVLNFGRRVTPALLQGRISPKQMLGAIALSIGILSLFIGYIIGFTKLFLSFSLVSMLLMISSPDWLRGLQENKPMMHVVRTSIGNLGMRWKAMILQMTGYAVSDRMAAASLVVLVLWTVKLLITPAVTNLGTASSFRNQPQYDAEFMYKLGYEDGKSGDVFGASLPSDMLAKSSDTLEDLDYAYNNPPPPLRSKPNLGMGTLLSIFALFRFGRDLVTQPDGTLIRDVNLIMVKLRSYEPWRLGLIFMSLYRVVGALSSFFR
;
A
#
# COMPACT_ATOMS: atom_id res chain seq x y z
N MET A 1 -29.83 -4.96 -41.76
CA MET A 1 -29.48 -5.26 -40.35
C MET A 1 -28.35 -6.28 -40.37
N SER A 2 -27.10 -5.86 -40.21
CA SER A 2 -25.99 -6.83 -40.10
C SER A 2 -26.10 -7.52 -38.75
N ALA A 3 -26.02 -8.85 -38.74
CA ALA A 3 -25.90 -9.60 -37.49
C ALA A 3 -24.70 -9.04 -36.72
N ALA A 4 -24.94 -8.57 -35.48
CA ALA A 4 -23.86 -8.16 -34.60
C ALA A 4 -22.95 -9.38 -34.41
N ALA A 5 -21.76 -9.34 -34.99
CA ALA A 5 -20.80 -10.43 -34.88
C ALA A 5 -20.44 -10.56 -33.39
N THR A 6 -20.80 -11.71 -32.80
CA THR A 6 -20.57 -12.01 -31.40
C THR A 6 -19.07 -11.89 -31.10
N ASP A 7 -18.68 -10.98 -30.20
CA ASP A 7 -17.29 -10.77 -29.79
C ASP A 7 -16.72 -12.08 -29.21
N PRO A 8 -15.82 -12.78 -29.92
CA PRO A 8 -15.36 -14.10 -29.52
C PRO A 8 -14.46 -14.08 -28.27
N LEU A 9 -13.86 -12.93 -27.95
CA LEU A 9 -12.91 -12.81 -26.82
C LEU A 9 -13.48 -11.99 -25.65
N ASN A 10 -14.66 -11.39 -25.82
CA ASN A 10 -15.31 -10.53 -24.83
C ASN A 10 -14.36 -9.41 -24.33
N ILE A 11 -13.72 -8.74 -25.28
CA ILE A 11 -12.71 -7.72 -25.04
C ILE A 11 -13.30 -6.32 -25.25
N ILE A 12 -14.29 -6.19 -26.14
CA ILE A 12 -14.91 -4.90 -26.45
C ILE A 12 -15.58 -4.36 -25.20
N SER A 13 -15.25 -3.12 -24.89
CA SER A 13 -15.77 -2.43 -23.72
C SER A 13 -17.23 -2.10 -23.97
N THR A 14 -18.13 -2.56 -23.11
CA THR A 14 -19.46 -1.96 -23.03
C THR A 14 -19.33 -0.52 -22.53
N PRO A 15 -20.26 0.40 -22.85
CA PRO A 15 -20.16 1.82 -22.46
C PRO A 15 -19.98 2.07 -20.96
N ASN A 16 -20.27 1.09 -20.10
CA ASN A 16 -20.12 1.19 -18.64
C ASN A 16 -18.88 0.49 -18.08
N THR A 17 -18.06 -0.13 -18.93
CA THR A 17 -16.85 -0.87 -18.50
C THR A 17 -15.59 -0.17 -18.96
N SER A 18 -14.60 -0.07 -18.08
CA SER A 18 -13.27 0.42 -18.42
C SER A 18 -12.69 -0.41 -19.57
N PRO A 19 -12.00 0.22 -20.52
CA PRO A 19 -11.56 -0.50 -21.70
C PRO A 19 -10.51 -1.56 -21.40
N THR A 20 -10.74 -2.76 -21.94
CA THR A 20 -9.84 -3.89 -21.76
C THR A 20 -8.57 -3.69 -22.59
N THR A 21 -7.43 -3.61 -21.91
CA THR A 21 -6.10 -3.59 -22.54
C THR A 21 -5.73 -4.97 -23.07
N CYS A 22 -5.11 -4.98 -24.24
CA CYS A 22 -4.72 -6.18 -24.98
C CYS A 22 -3.26 -6.09 -25.40
N ILE A 23 -2.68 -7.26 -25.69
CA ILE A 23 -1.32 -7.40 -26.20
C ILE A 23 -1.41 -8.04 -27.58
N LEU A 24 -0.69 -7.46 -28.54
CA LEU A 24 -0.55 -8.03 -29.87
C LEU A 24 0.48 -9.16 -29.84
N SER A 25 0.13 -10.31 -30.41
CA SER A 25 1.01 -11.47 -30.52
C SER A 25 0.84 -12.13 -31.88
N ASN A 26 1.84 -12.92 -32.30
CA ASN A 26 1.76 -13.76 -33.50
C ASN A 26 1.42 -13.02 -34.82
N ILE A 27 1.78 -11.74 -34.95
CA ILE A 27 1.64 -10.99 -36.21
C ILE A 27 2.88 -11.24 -37.08
N THR A 28 2.78 -12.17 -38.02
CA THR A 28 3.87 -12.54 -38.93
C THR A 28 4.19 -11.44 -39.94
N SER A 29 3.18 -10.67 -40.39
CA SER A 29 3.35 -9.61 -41.38
C SER A 29 4.06 -8.36 -40.84
N ARG A 30 4.03 -8.13 -39.53
CA ARG A 30 4.66 -7.00 -38.84
C ARG A 30 5.19 -7.43 -37.47
N PRO A 31 6.34 -8.12 -37.41
CA PRO A 31 6.89 -8.64 -36.17
C PRO A 31 7.14 -7.57 -35.10
N ALA A 32 7.42 -6.33 -35.51
CA ALA A 32 7.64 -5.18 -34.62
C ALA A 32 6.42 -4.78 -33.77
N LEU A 33 5.22 -5.24 -34.14
CA LEU A 33 4.00 -5.01 -33.36
C LEU A 33 3.79 -6.04 -32.25
N ASN A 34 4.52 -7.16 -32.29
CA ASN A 34 4.39 -8.20 -31.27
C ASN A 34 4.92 -7.67 -29.93
N GLY A 35 4.13 -7.86 -28.87
CA GLY A 35 4.40 -7.33 -27.53
C GLY A 35 3.93 -5.88 -27.31
N GLN A 36 3.38 -5.21 -28.33
CA GLN A 36 2.80 -3.87 -28.15
C GLN A 36 1.42 -3.96 -27.49
N TYR A 37 1.14 -2.96 -26.65
CA TYR A 37 -0.15 -2.80 -25.98
C TYR A 37 -1.14 -2.09 -26.89
N CYS A 38 -2.39 -2.54 -26.86
CA CYS A 38 -3.46 -1.93 -27.63
C CYS A 38 -4.79 -2.00 -26.88
N GLN A 39 -5.77 -1.25 -27.38
CA GLN A 39 -7.14 -1.25 -26.90
C GLN A 39 -8.06 -1.61 -28.07
N ALA A 40 -8.90 -2.62 -27.90
CA ALA A 40 -9.89 -2.97 -28.92
C ALA A 40 -11.04 -1.95 -28.90
N VAL A 41 -11.38 -1.40 -30.06
CA VAL A 41 -12.43 -0.39 -30.22
C VAL A 41 -13.69 -0.99 -30.84
N GLU A 42 -13.52 -1.79 -31.90
CA GLU A 42 -14.63 -2.36 -32.66
C GLU A 42 -14.27 -3.74 -33.20
N PHE A 43 -15.26 -4.62 -33.40
CA PHE A 43 -15.11 -5.90 -34.09
C PHE A 43 -16.04 -5.92 -35.31
N THR A 44 -15.45 -5.96 -36.50
CA THR A 44 -16.18 -5.86 -37.76
C THR A 44 -15.60 -6.86 -38.76
N GLY A 45 -16.45 -7.69 -39.36
CA GLY A 45 -16.03 -8.62 -40.42
C GLY A 45 -14.89 -9.55 -39.98
N SER A 46 -15.05 -10.20 -38.83
CA SER A 46 -14.10 -11.15 -38.20
C SER A 46 -12.73 -10.59 -37.80
N ARG A 47 -12.55 -9.27 -37.78
CA ARG A 47 -11.32 -8.61 -37.33
C ARG A 47 -11.62 -7.53 -36.30
N TYR A 48 -10.69 -7.35 -35.36
CA TYR A 48 -10.73 -6.25 -34.41
C TYR A 48 -10.05 -5.01 -34.98
N THR A 49 -10.68 -3.86 -34.84
CA THR A 49 -10.04 -2.56 -34.96
C THR A 49 -9.46 -2.20 -33.60
N VAL A 50 -8.14 -2.11 -33.52
CA VAL A 50 -7.41 -1.81 -32.28
C VAL A 50 -6.67 -0.48 -32.39
N VAL A 51 -6.61 0.24 -31.28
CA VAL A 51 -5.78 1.44 -31.12
C VAL A 51 -4.50 1.04 -30.40
N LEU A 52 -3.36 1.30 -31.03
CA LEU A 52 -2.05 1.08 -30.41
C LEU A 52 -1.81 2.11 -29.29
N PHE A 53 -1.34 1.61 -28.14
CA PHE A 53 -1.01 2.46 -27.00
C PHE A 53 0.45 2.87 -27.07
N ASP A 54 0.71 4.15 -27.29
CA ASP A 54 2.06 4.72 -27.22
C ASP A 54 2.23 5.47 -25.89
N ALA A 55 3.09 4.93 -25.02
CA ALA A 55 3.38 5.50 -23.71
C ALA A 55 3.91 6.93 -23.81
N LYS A 56 4.64 7.28 -24.88
CA LYS A 56 5.17 8.65 -25.09
C LYS A 56 4.06 9.64 -25.38
N ASN A 57 3.13 9.26 -26.26
CA ASN A 57 1.99 10.10 -26.61
C ASN A 57 1.03 10.26 -25.43
N ALA A 58 0.75 9.17 -24.71
CA ALA A 58 -0.05 9.22 -23.49
C ALA A 58 0.58 10.14 -22.43
N ALA A 59 1.89 10.04 -22.22
CA ALA A 59 2.62 10.90 -21.31
C ALA A 59 2.59 12.38 -21.75
N ALA A 60 2.73 12.66 -23.05
CA ALA A 60 2.67 14.01 -23.59
C ALA A 60 1.30 14.66 -23.38
N THR A 61 0.20 13.91 -23.56
CA THR A 61 -1.15 14.40 -23.27
C THR A 61 -1.34 14.70 -21.78
N ILE A 62 -0.79 13.87 -20.89
CA ILE A 62 -0.86 14.10 -19.43
C ILE A 62 -0.09 15.37 -19.03
N VAL A 63 1.12 15.57 -19.54
CA VAL A 63 2.00 16.66 -19.09
C VAL A 63 1.68 17.98 -19.78
N ASN A 64 1.45 17.97 -21.09
CA ASN A 64 1.31 19.18 -21.90
C ASN A 64 -0.15 19.54 -22.19
N GLY A 65 -1.11 18.65 -21.89
CA GLY A 65 -2.51 18.84 -22.24
C GLY A 65 -2.78 18.88 -23.75
N THR A 66 -1.78 18.56 -24.57
CA THR A 66 -1.90 18.54 -26.02
C THR A 66 -2.68 17.30 -26.46
N ALA A 67 -3.63 17.50 -27.38
CA ALA A 67 -4.35 16.41 -28.02
C ALA A 67 -3.33 15.38 -28.56
N ALA A 68 -3.52 14.12 -28.19
CA ALA A 68 -2.66 13.05 -28.68
C ALA A 68 -2.68 13.06 -30.23
N PRO A 69 -1.54 12.81 -30.90
CA PRO A 69 -1.55 12.56 -32.34
C PRO A 69 -2.56 11.45 -32.65
N GLN A 70 -3.19 11.51 -33.83
CA GLN A 70 -4.28 10.59 -34.19
C GLN A 70 -3.86 9.14 -33.90
N PRO A 71 -4.67 8.40 -33.09
CA PRO A 71 -4.33 7.05 -32.71
C PRO A 71 -4.18 6.17 -33.95
N GLN A 72 -3.10 5.40 -34.02
CA GLN A 72 -2.92 4.42 -35.10
C GLN A 72 -3.96 3.32 -34.95
N LEU A 73 -4.93 3.30 -35.85
CA LEU A 73 -5.96 2.28 -35.96
C LEU A 73 -5.44 1.13 -36.82
N LEU A 74 -5.44 -0.08 -36.26
CA LEU A 74 -4.99 -1.28 -36.95
C LEU A 74 -6.09 -2.34 -36.94
N LYS A 75 -6.32 -3.00 -38.08
CA LYS A 75 -7.22 -4.16 -38.15
C LYS A 75 -6.43 -5.45 -37.94
N VAL A 76 -6.79 -6.21 -36.91
CA VAL A 76 -6.04 -7.39 -36.43
C VAL A 76 -6.96 -8.59 -36.31
N GLN A 77 -6.43 -9.79 -36.59
CA GLN A 77 -7.19 -11.03 -36.41
C GLN A 77 -7.33 -11.38 -34.93
N PRO A 78 -8.42 -12.05 -34.51
CA PRO A 78 -8.62 -12.49 -33.13
C PRO A 78 -7.48 -13.34 -32.57
N SER A 79 -6.87 -14.20 -33.40
CA SER A 79 -5.75 -15.07 -33.03
C SER A 79 -4.46 -14.31 -32.68
N SER A 80 -4.36 -13.04 -33.09
CA SER A 80 -3.22 -12.16 -32.83
C SER A 80 -3.42 -11.24 -31.63
N LEU A 81 -4.51 -11.42 -30.88
CA LEU A 81 -4.85 -10.62 -29.71
C LEU A 81 -4.93 -11.51 -28.48
N SER A 82 -4.20 -11.11 -27.44
CA SER A 82 -4.31 -11.70 -26.11
C SER A 82 -4.75 -10.64 -25.10
N LYS A 83 -5.58 -11.02 -24.14
CA LYS A 83 -5.99 -10.13 -23.05
C LYS A 83 -4.77 -9.83 -22.17
N ALA A 84 -4.51 -8.55 -21.89
CA ALA A 84 -3.39 -8.17 -21.03
C ALA A 84 -3.64 -8.69 -19.60
N SER A 85 -2.62 -9.30 -19.00
CA SER A 85 -2.68 -9.70 -17.60
C SER A 85 -2.58 -8.48 -16.67
N ILE A 86 -2.86 -8.64 -15.38
CA ILE A 86 -2.67 -7.58 -14.38
C ILE A 86 -1.20 -7.12 -14.35
N ILE A 87 -0.26 -8.06 -14.51
CA ILE A 87 1.18 -7.76 -14.55
C ILE A 87 1.51 -6.89 -15.77
N ASP A 88 0.82 -7.11 -16.87
CA ASP A 88 1.04 -6.35 -18.09
C ASP A 88 0.43 -4.95 -18.02
N GLN A 89 -0.74 -4.82 -17.36
CA GLN A 89 -1.34 -3.52 -17.06
C GLN A 89 -0.45 -2.68 -16.13
N THR A 90 0.16 -3.31 -15.11
CA THR A 90 1.08 -2.59 -14.21
C THR A 90 2.39 -2.20 -14.91
N LYS A 91 2.91 -3.06 -15.81
CA LYS A 91 4.04 -2.71 -16.68
C LYS A 91 3.70 -1.52 -17.59
N LEU A 92 2.53 -1.52 -18.23
CA LEU A 92 2.05 -0.41 -19.04
C LEU A 92 2.01 0.88 -18.22
N SER A 93 1.38 0.86 -17.03
CA SER A 93 1.28 2.05 -16.19
C SER A 93 2.65 2.55 -15.73
N ALA A 94 3.59 1.63 -15.45
CA ALA A 94 4.95 1.99 -15.08
C ALA A 94 5.71 2.64 -16.25
N LEU A 95 5.56 2.11 -17.47
CA LEU A 95 6.15 2.70 -18.68
C LEU A 95 5.62 4.12 -18.94
N VAL A 96 4.31 4.32 -18.82
CA VAL A 96 3.69 5.65 -18.93
C VAL A 96 4.23 6.58 -17.85
N ALA A 97 4.30 6.13 -16.59
CA ALA A 97 4.84 6.93 -15.50
C ALA A 97 6.29 7.35 -15.74
N ILE A 98 7.13 6.46 -16.27
CA ILE A 98 8.51 6.76 -16.63
C ILE A 98 8.57 7.82 -17.74
N GLU A 99 7.75 7.71 -18.78
CA GLU A 99 7.72 8.71 -19.86
C GLU A 99 7.16 10.06 -19.38
N VAL A 100 6.14 10.06 -18.51
CA VAL A 100 5.65 11.26 -17.83
C VAL A 100 6.77 11.91 -17.04
N LEU A 101 7.54 11.13 -16.28
CA LEU A 101 8.66 11.63 -15.49
C LEU A 101 9.75 12.23 -16.38
N LYS A 102 10.09 11.58 -17.51
CA LYS A 102 11.06 12.10 -18.48
C LYS A 102 10.60 13.42 -19.10
N LEU A 103 9.34 13.51 -19.52
CA LEU A 103 8.77 14.74 -20.08
C LEU A 103 8.72 15.85 -19.03
N TYR A 104 8.29 15.53 -17.81
CA TYR A 104 8.22 16.48 -16.71
C TYR A 104 9.61 16.99 -16.29
N ALA A 105 10.64 16.13 -16.26
CA ALA A 105 12.02 16.51 -15.99
C ALA A 105 12.59 17.47 -17.05
N ASN A 106 12.08 17.43 -18.27
CA ASN A 106 12.44 18.34 -19.36
C ASN A 106 11.52 19.56 -19.44
N HIS A 107 10.47 19.64 -18.63
CA HIS A 107 9.52 20.74 -18.67
C HIS A 107 10.19 22.05 -18.25
N GLU A 108 9.94 23.14 -18.99
CA GLU A 108 10.62 24.43 -18.80
C GLU A 108 10.49 24.97 -17.37
N LYS A 109 9.28 24.88 -16.78
CA LYS A 109 9.04 25.20 -15.37
C LYS A 109 9.97 24.47 -14.39
N VAL A 110 10.23 23.18 -14.62
CA VAL A 110 11.10 22.35 -13.77
C VAL A 110 12.55 22.75 -13.96
N LEU A 111 12.98 23.02 -15.20
CA LEU A 111 14.32 23.53 -15.49
C LEU A 111 14.54 24.91 -14.87
N ASN A 112 13.56 25.81 -14.94
CA ASN A 112 13.60 27.13 -14.33
C ASN A 112 13.64 27.05 -12.80
N PHE A 113 12.89 26.12 -12.20
CA PHE A 113 13.00 25.82 -10.78
C PHE A 113 14.39 25.29 -10.41
N GLY A 114 14.92 24.34 -11.18
CA GLY A 114 16.27 23.81 -11.00
C GLY A 114 17.33 24.93 -11.06
N ARG A 115 17.23 25.84 -12.02
CA ARG A 115 18.10 27.03 -12.11
C ARG A 115 17.98 27.93 -10.90
N ARG A 116 16.76 28.17 -10.40
CA ARG A 116 16.49 29.01 -9.23
C ARG A 116 17.05 28.42 -7.93
N VAL A 117 17.00 27.10 -7.78
CA VAL A 117 17.49 26.39 -6.59
C VAL A 117 19.01 26.16 -6.66
N THR A 118 19.60 26.12 -7.86
CA THR A 118 21.04 25.97 -8.02
C THR A 118 21.75 27.25 -7.56
N PRO A 119 22.61 27.20 -6.53
CA PRO A 119 23.35 28.39 -6.09
C PRO A 119 24.29 28.88 -7.19
N ALA A 120 24.53 30.19 -7.27
CA ALA A 120 25.29 30.84 -8.34
C ALA A 120 26.68 30.20 -8.56
N LEU A 121 27.31 29.70 -7.49
CA LEU A 121 28.60 29.02 -7.51
C LEU A 121 28.60 27.70 -8.33
N LEU A 122 27.44 27.06 -8.51
CA LEU A 122 27.30 25.77 -9.18
C LEU A 122 26.67 25.85 -10.57
N GLN A 123 26.13 27.02 -10.96
CA GLN A 123 25.37 27.20 -12.21
C GLN A 123 26.20 26.98 -13.50
N GLY A 124 27.54 27.01 -13.43
CA GLY A 124 28.42 26.72 -14.57
C GLY A 124 29.01 25.30 -14.61
N ARG A 125 28.88 24.52 -13.52
CA ARG A 125 29.51 23.19 -13.41
C ARG A 125 28.52 22.03 -13.46
N ILE A 126 27.28 22.25 -13.05
CA ILE A 126 26.28 21.20 -12.90
C ILE A 126 25.07 21.58 -13.76
N SER A 127 24.61 20.64 -14.60
CA SER A 127 23.39 20.85 -15.37
C SER A 127 22.16 20.90 -14.42
N PRO A 128 21.13 21.72 -14.71
CA PRO A 128 19.93 21.77 -13.86
C PRO A 128 19.26 20.41 -13.63
N LYS A 129 19.38 19.50 -14.62
CA LYS A 129 18.87 18.12 -14.51
C LYS A 129 19.65 17.30 -13.49
N GLN A 130 20.99 17.41 -13.47
CA GLN A 130 21.83 16.76 -12.47
C GLN A 130 21.57 17.31 -11.07
N MET A 131 21.35 18.62 -10.93
CA MET A 131 21.01 19.22 -9.64
C MET A 131 19.67 18.72 -9.11
N LEU A 132 18.64 18.67 -9.95
CA LEU A 132 17.33 18.12 -9.57
C LEU A 132 17.44 16.62 -9.22
N GLY A 133 18.23 15.85 -9.98
CA GLY A 133 18.53 14.46 -9.68
C GLY A 133 19.25 14.29 -8.34
N ALA A 134 20.22 15.16 -8.03
CA ALA A 134 20.94 15.16 -6.76
C ALA A 134 20.02 15.51 -5.58
N ILE A 135 19.10 16.47 -5.77
CA ILE A 135 18.07 16.80 -4.76
C ILE A 135 17.14 15.61 -4.54
N ALA A 136 16.67 14.96 -5.61
CA ALA A 136 15.81 13.79 -5.48
C ALA A 136 16.52 12.63 -4.76
N LEU A 137 17.80 12.38 -5.10
CA LEU A 137 18.63 11.38 -4.43
C LEU A 137 18.88 11.74 -2.96
N SER A 138 19.17 13.01 -2.65
CA SER A 138 19.41 13.42 -1.26
C SER A 138 18.14 13.29 -0.42
N ILE A 139 16.97 13.63 -0.97
CA ILE A 139 15.67 13.38 -0.32
C ILE A 139 15.45 11.88 -0.11
N GLY A 140 15.78 11.04 -1.10
CA GLY A 140 15.67 9.59 -0.99
C GLY A 140 16.57 9.00 0.11
N ILE A 141 17.85 9.38 0.13
CA ILE A 141 18.81 8.95 1.15
C ILE A 141 18.39 9.44 2.54
N LEU A 142 17.99 10.71 2.65
CA LEU A 142 17.49 11.28 3.90
C LEU A 142 16.24 10.53 4.37
N SER A 143 15.33 10.18 3.47
CA SER A 143 14.14 9.40 3.79
C SER A 143 14.52 7.99 4.27
N LEU A 144 15.49 7.33 3.64
CA LEU A 144 15.98 6.02 4.11
C LEU A 144 16.63 6.13 5.50
N PHE A 145 17.42 7.17 5.74
CA PHE A 145 18.07 7.40 7.03
C PHE A 145 17.04 7.67 8.15
N ILE A 146 16.05 8.52 7.88
CA ILE A 146 14.93 8.77 8.81
C ILE A 146 14.13 7.48 9.02
N GLY A 147 13.89 6.71 7.96
CA GLY A 147 13.19 5.43 8.01
C GLY A 147 13.96 4.37 8.80
N TYR A 148 15.29 4.41 8.79
CA TYR A 148 16.13 3.55 9.61
C TYR A 148 16.04 3.90 11.10
N ILE A 149 16.09 5.19 11.45
CA ILE A 149 16.04 5.64 12.86
C ILE A 149 14.63 5.48 13.45
N ILE A 150 13.60 5.93 12.74
CA ILE A 150 12.23 5.98 13.24
C ILE A 150 11.48 4.67 12.97
N GLY A 151 11.90 3.92 11.95
CA GLY A 151 11.21 2.75 11.42
C GLY A 151 10.40 3.11 10.17
N PHE A 152 10.52 2.28 9.13
CA PHE A 152 9.89 2.51 7.83
C PHE A 152 8.36 2.69 7.91
N THR A 153 7.68 1.90 8.75
CA THR A 153 6.23 2.02 8.97
C THR A 153 5.82 3.39 9.50
N LYS A 154 6.62 3.96 10.42
CA LYS A 154 6.35 5.29 10.98
C LYS A 154 6.60 6.39 9.95
N LEU A 155 7.64 6.26 9.12
CA LEU A 155 7.89 7.17 8.02
C LEU A 155 6.74 7.15 7.00
N PHE A 156 6.23 5.97 6.67
CA PHE A 156 5.08 5.85 5.76
C PHE A 156 3.82 6.48 6.37
N LEU A 157 3.57 6.27 7.67
CA LEU A 157 2.46 6.89 8.40
C LEU A 157 2.57 8.41 8.44
N SER A 158 3.76 8.96 8.72
CA SER A 158 3.98 10.41 8.76
C SER A 158 3.83 11.03 7.37
N PHE A 159 4.40 10.40 6.34
CA PHE A 159 4.22 10.81 4.95
C PHE A 159 2.74 10.79 4.57
N SER A 160 2.02 9.71 4.86
CA SER A 160 0.59 9.60 4.59
C SER A 160 -0.23 10.70 5.28
N LEU A 161 0.07 10.99 6.56
CA LEU A 161 -0.60 12.07 7.30
C LEU A 161 -0.35 13.44 6.66
N VAL A 162 0.91 13.75 6.33
CA VAL A 162 1.28 15.03 5.70
C VAL A 162 0.66 15.15 4.31
N SER A 163 0.74 14.10 3.48
CA SER A 163 0.12 14.06 2.16
C SER A 163 -1.39 14.24 2.23
N MET A 164 -2.06 13.62 3.21
CA MET A 164 -3.49 13.80 3.43
C MET A 164 -3.82 15.26 3.75
N LEU A 165 -3.10 15.89 4.69
CA LEU A 165 -3.30 17.30 5.05
C LEU A 165 -3.01 18.25 3.88
N LEU A 166 -1.96 17.96 3.09
CA LEU A 166 -1.65 18.71 1.87
C LEU A 166 -2.73 18.54 0.81
N MET A 167 -3.27 17.33 0.62
CA MET A 167 -4.34 17.08 -0.34
C MET A 167 -5.61 17.85 0.03
N ILE A 168 -6.02 17.80 1.31
CA ILE A 168 -7.19 18.53 1.82
C ILE A 168 -7.00 20.05 1.68
N SER A 169 -5.80 20.57 1.93
CA SER A 169 -5.49 22.00 1.83
C SER A 169 -5.08 22.47 0.44
N SER A 170 -4.87 21.55 -0.52
CA SER A 170 -4.31 21.85 -1.84
C SER A 170 -5.04 22.97 -2.61
N PRO A 171 -6.38 23.12 -2.57
CA PRO A 171 -7.05 24.20 -3.29
C PRO A 171 -6.68 25.59 -2.74
N ASP A 172 -6.44 25.68 -1.42
CA ASP A 172 -6.09 26.94 -0.76
C ASP A 172 -4.63 27.32 -1.03
N TRP A 173 -3.73 26.33 -1.11
CA TRP A 173 -2.36 26.53 -1.58
C TRP A 173 -2.30 27.01 -3.02
N LEU A 174 -3.03 26.37 -3.93
CA LEU A 174 -3.05 26.74 -5.34
C LEU A 174 -3.56 28.17 -5.55
N ARG A 175 -4.65 28.55 -4.87
CA ARG A 175 -5.18 29.92 -4.92
C ARG A 175 -4.19 30.93 -4.34
N GLY A 176 -3.61 30.64 -3.17
CA GLY A 176 -2.63 31.52 -2.53
C GLY A 176 -1.38 31.76 -3.38
N LEU A 177 -0.90 30.71 -4.07
CA LEU A 177 0.23 30.80 -4.98
C LEU A 177 -0.11 31.56 -6.28
N GLN A 178 -1.30 31.37 -6.84
CA GLN A 178 -1.76 32.12 -8.02
C GLN A 178 -1.88 33.63 -7.72
N GLU A 179 -2.29 33.98 -6.50
CA GLU A 179 -2.46 35.36 -6.05
C GLU A 179 -1.15 35.99 -5.51
N ASN A 180 -0.02 35.27 -5.58
CA ASN A 180 1.28 35.69 -5.02
C ASN A 180 1.20 36.17 -3.56
N LYS A 181 0.30 35.59 -2.76
CA LYS A 181 0.18 35.91 -1.34
C LYS A 181 1.41 35.38 -0.60
N PRO A 182 1.89 36.07 0.45
CA PRO A 182 3.01 35.58 1.25
C PRO A 182 2.64 34.24 1.90
N MET A 183 3.61 33.31 1.94
CA MET A 183 3.39 31.92 2.36
C MET A 183 2.73 31.79 3.73
N MET A 184 3.06 32.67 4.68
CA MET A 184 2.48 32.65 6.03
C MET A 184 0.96 32.91 6.00
N HIS A 185 0.49 33.79 5.11
CA HIS A 185 -0.94 34.02 4.93
C HIS A 185 -1.62 32.80 4.31
N VAL A 186 -1.00 32.16 3.31
CA VAL A 186 -1.52 30.95 2.67
C VAL A 186 -1.68 29.82 3.69
N VAL A 187 -0.65 29.57 4.51
CA VAL A 187 -0.68 28.55 5.56
C VAL A 187 -1.78 28.85 6.58
N ARG A 188 -1.90 30.10 7.03
CA ARG A 188 -2.93 30.50 8.01
C ARG A 188 -4.34 30.31 7.44
N THR A 189 -4.58 30.68 6.18
CA THR A 189 -5.88 30.46 5.53
C THR A 189 -6.16 28.98 5.29
N SER A 190 -5.16 28.19 4.89
CA SER A 190 -5.29 26.74 4.71
C SER A 190 -5.65 26.04 6.02
N ILE A 191 -5.02 26.42 7.14
CA ILE A 191 -5.32 25.85 8.45
C ILE A 191 -6.72 26.25 8.91
N GLY A 192 -7.13 27.51 8.71
CA GLY A 192 -8.48 27.97 9.04
C GLY A 192 -9.58 27.25 8.24
N ASN A 193 -9.29 26.90 6.99
CA ASN A 193 -10.25 26.25 6.09
C ASN A 193 -10.23 24.71 6.15
N LEU A 194 -9.26 24.09 6.85
CA LEU A 194 -9.09 22.63 6.89
C LEU A 194 -10.37 21.89 7.29
N GLY A 195 -11.10 22.38 8.30
CA GLY A 195 -12.34 21.74 8.76
C GLY A 195 -13.44 21.71 7.70
N MET A 196 -13.61 22.82 6.97
CA MET A 196 -14.58 22.92 5.87
C MET A 196 -14.20 22.01 4.70
N ARG A 197 -12.91 21.97 4.34
CA ARG A 197 -12.39 21.09 3.27
C ARG A 197 -12.54 19.62 3.62
N TRP A 198 -12.25 19.26 4.87
CA TRP A 198 -12.43 17.90 5.38
C TRP A 198 -13.90 17.47 5.36
N LYS A 199 -14.83 18.36 5.76
CA LYS A 199 -16.27 18.13 5.62
C LYS A 199 -16.66 17.84 4.17
N ALA A 200 -16.21 18.67 3.23
CA ALA A 200 -16.50 18.48 1.81
C ALA A 200 -15.99 17.11 1.31
N MET A 201 -14.80 16.70 1.76
CA MET A 201 -14.23 15.39 1.45
C MET A 201 -15.05 14.23 2.05
N ILE A 202 -15.51 14.33 3.31
CA ILE A 202 -16.39 13.34 3.93
C ILE A 202 -17.70 13.23 3.15
N LEU A 203 -18.34 14.36 2.83
CA LEU A 203 -19.58 14.39 2.06
C LEU A 203 -19.39 13.73 0.68
N GLN A 204 -18.31 14.07 -0.02
CA GLN A 204 -18.00 13.50 -1.33
C GLN A 204 -17.75 11.99 -1.28
N MET A 205 -17.06 11.49 -0.24
CA MET A 205 -16.70 10.07 -0.15
C MET A 205 -17.80 9.20 0.47
N THR A 206 -18.64 9.76 1.33
CA THR A 206 -19.61 8.99 2.13
C THR A 206 -21.06 9.32 1.84
N GLY A 207 -21.34 10.46 1.21
CA GLY A 207 -22.69 10.98 0.99
C GLY A 207 -23.37 11.57 2.23
N TYR A 208 -22.75 11.47 3.42
CA TYR A 208 -23.35 11.98 4.66
C TYR A 208 -23.05 13.46 4.88
N ALA A 209 -24.10 14.24 5.15
CA ALA A 209 -23.98 15.62 5.60
C ALA A 209 -23.52 15.65 7.07
N VAL A 210 -22.30 16.12 7.30
CA VAL A 210 -21.70 16.25 8.64
C VAL A 210 -21.61 17.73 9.02
N SER A 211 -21.84 18.07 10.29
CA SER A 211 -21.68 19.45 10.77
C SER A 211 -20.21 19.88 10.77
N ASP A 212 -19.93 21.18 10.65
CA ASP A 212 -18.56 21.70 10.59
C ASP A 212 -17.76 21.34 11.86
N ARG A 213 -18.42 21.38 13.03
CA ARG A 213 -17.82 21.01 14.31
C ARG A 213 -17.46 19.53 14.38
N MET A 214 -18.34 18.65 13.87
CA MET A 214 -18.08 17.20 13.83
C MET A 214 -16.96 16.86 12.85
N ALA A 215 -16.94 17.49 11.67
CA ALA A 215 -15.87 17.31 10.71
C ALA A 215 -14.52 17.74 11.31
N ALA A 216 -14.44 18.94 11.88
CA ALA A 216 -13.23 19.42 12.55
C ALA A 216 -12.80 18.49 13.70
N ALA A 217 -13.73 18.07 14.57
CA ALA A 217 -13.43 17.13 15.65
C ALA A 217 -12.89 15.80 15.13
N SER A 218 -13.48 15.24 14.07
CA SER A 218 -13.00 13.98 13.46
C SER A 218 -11.59 14.11 12.89
N LEU A 219 -11.26 15.26 12.27
CA LEU A 219 -9.92 15.53 11.77
C LEU A 219 -8.91 15.62 12.93
N VAL A 220 -9.26 16.34 14.00
CA VAL A 220 -8.42 16.46 15.20
C VAL A 220 -8.18 15.10 15.84
N VAL A 221 -9.23 14.29 16.01
CA VAL A 221 -9.11 12.93 16.56
C VAL A 221 -8.21 12.06 15.68
N LEU A 222 -8.36 12.12 14.36
CA LEU A 222 -7.52 11.39 13.42
C LEU A 222 -6.05 11.81 13.54
N VAL A 223 -5.77 13.12 13.57
CA VAL A 223 -4.39 13.65 13.72
C VAL A 223 -3.80 13.25 15.07
N LEU A 224 -4.53 13.38 16.17
CA LEU A 224 -4.05 12.97 17.49
C LEU A 224 -3.80 11.46 17.54
N TRP A 225 -4.66 10.66 16.89
CA TRP A 225 -4.50 9.22 16.78
C TRP A 225 -3.24 8.83 15.99
N THR A 226 -3.00 9.44 14.83
CA THR A 226 -1.82 9.16 14.02
C THR A 226 -0.54 9.62 14.71
N VAL A 227 -0.55 10.79 15.37
CA VAL A 227 0.56 11.25 16.21
C VAL A 227 0.85 10.28 17.35
N LYS A 228 -0.19 9.77 18.03
CA LYS A 228 -0.02 8.75 19.06
C LYS A 228 0.61 7.47 18.52
N LEU A 229 0.19 7.01 17.33
CA LEU A 229 0.80 5.84 16.67
C LEU A 229 2.27 6.09 16.29
N LEU A 230 2.63 7.31 15.91
CA LEU A 230 4.01 7.69 15.61
C LEU A 230 4.89 7.70 16.86
N ILE A 231 4.37 8.15 18.00
CA ILE A 231 5.12 8.19 19.27
C ILE A 231 5.25 6.79 19.87
N THR A 232 4.22 5.96 19.77
CA THR A 232 4.22 4.62 20.35
C THR A 232 5.35 3.79 19.72
N PRO A 233 6.27 3.18 20.51
CA PRO A 233 7.30 2.32 19.95
C PRO A 233 6.64 1.18 19.19
N ALA A 234 7.15 0.87 18.00
CA ALA A 234 6.69 -0.29 17.27
C ALA A 234 7.05 -1.50 18.12
N VAL A 235 6.05 -2.12 18.75
CA VAL A 235 6.25 -3.41 19.42
C VAL A 235 6.46 -4.41 18.29
N THR A 236 7.71 -4.59 17.89
CA THR A 236 8.14 -5.69 17.04
C THR A 236 7.95 -6.98 17.83
N ASN A 237 6.71 -7.45 17.87
CA ASN A 237 6.40 -8.84 18.16
C ASN A 237 6.81 -9.69 16.94
N LEU A 238 8.06 -9.57 16.50
CA LEU A 238 8.72 -10.68 15.82
C LEU A 238 9.10 -11.60 16.96
N GLY A 239 8.40 -12.73 17.05
CA GLY A 239 8.55 -13.69 18.12
C GLY A 239 10.01 -14.09 18.32
N THR A 240 10.59 -13.61 19.40
CA THR A 240 11.31 -14.47 20.32
C THR A 240 10.55 -14.36 21.63
N ALA A 241 9.90 -15.44 22.03
CA ALA A 241 9.21 -15.56 23.29
C ALA A 241 10.19 -15.34 24.44
N SER A 242 10.38 -14.10 24.88
CA SER A 242 11.10 -13.74 26.10
C SER A 242 10.15 -13.14 27.13
N SER A 243 9.00 -13.79 27.32
CA SER A 243 8.20 -13.63 28.54
C SER A 243 8.71 -14.52 29.69
N PHE A 244 10.03 -14.70 29.78
CA PHE A 244 10.74 -15.24 30.94
C PHE A 244 11.55 -14.16 31.67
N ARG A 245 11.13 -12.89 31.62
CA ARG A 245 11.89 -11.78 32.22
C ARG A 245 11.87 -11.72 33.76
N ASN A 246 11.41 -12.79 34.42
CA ASN A 246 11.54 -12.96 35.87
C ASN A 246 12.19 -14.31 36.27
N GLN A 247 12.71 -15.11 35.33
CA GLN A 247 13.62 -16.20 35.70
C GLN A 247 15.05 -15.66 35.60
N PRO A 248 15.89 -15.80 36.63
CA PRO A 248 17.30 -15.49 36.52
C PRO A 248 17.87 -16.29 35.35
N GLN A 249 18.32 -15.59 34.33
CA GLN A 249 18.93 -16.21 33.17
C GLN A 249 20.37 -16.52 33.55
N TYR A 250 20.60 -17.75 34.02
CA TYR A 250 21.95 -18.22 34.33
C TYR A 250 22.70 -18.41 33.02
N ASP A 251 23.76 -17.63 32.83
CA ASP A 251 24.62 -17.75 31.67
C ASP A 251 25.40 -19.08 31.72
N ALA A 252 25.69 -19.67 30.56
CA ALA A 252 26.39 -20.95 30.48
C ALA A 252 27.80 -20.86 31.11
N GLU A 253 28.43 -19.69 31.02
CA GLU A 253 29.71 -19.39 31.67
C GLU A 253 29.61 -19.45 33.19
N PHE A 254 28.52 -18.92 33.76
CA PHE A 254 28.29 -18.94 35.21
C PHE A 254 28.11 -20.37 35.73
N MET A 255 27.37 -21.19 35.00
CA MET A 255 27.17 -22.62 35.32
C MET A 255 28.48 -23.42 35.26
N TYR A 256 29.31 -23.15 34.26
CA TYR A 256 30.61 -23.82 34.14
C TYR A 256 31.56 -23.43 35.27
N LYS A 257 31.56 -22.14 35.65
CA LYS A 257 32.39 -21.64 36.74
C LYS A 257 32.00 -22.23 38.09
N LEU A 258 30.72 -22.34 38.39
CA LEU A 258 30.21 -23.01 39.59
C LEU A 258 30.67 -24.48 39.66
N GLY A 259 30.49 -25.22 38.56
CA GLY A 259 30.93 -26.62 38.51
C GLY A 259 32.45 -26.79 38.63
N TYR A 260 33.23 -25.85 38.10
CA TYR A 260 34.68 -25.85 38.25
C TYR A 260 35.11 -25.53 39.70
N GLU A 261 34.42 -24.59 40.36
CA GLU A 261 34.67 -24.25 41.76
C GLU A 261 34.30 -25.40 42.71
N ASP A 262 33.17 -26.09 42.48
CA ASP A 262 32.78 -27.32 43.21
C ASP A 262 33.83 -28.42 43.05
N GLY A 263 34.29 -28.66 41.82
CA GLY A 263 35.33 -29.64 41.55
C GLY A 263 36.67 -29.30 42.23
N LYS A 264 36.95 -28.02 42.44
CA LYS A 264 38.16 -27.55 43.12
C LYS A 264 38.06 -27.65 44.64
N SER A 265 36.87 -27.46 45.21
CA SER A 265 36.63 -27.66 46.65
C SER A 265 36.49 -29.13 47.04
N GLY A 266 36.36 -30.03 46.06
CA GLY A 266 36.14 -31.46 46.28
C GLY A 266 34.68 -31.80 46.57
N ASP A 267 33.77 -30.85 46.31
CA ASP A 267 32.34 -31.03 46.45
C ASP A 267 31.77 -31.73 45.20
N VAL A 268 30.59 -32.35 45.36
CA VAL A 268 29.91 -33.01 44.25
C VAL A 268 29.45 -31.94 43.24
N PHE A 269 29.67 -32.20 41.95
CA PHE A 269 29.28 -31.27 40.88
C PHE A 269 27.80 -30.86 41.02
N GLY A 270 27.56 -29.56 41.18
CA GLY A 270 26.24 -28.99 41.32
C GLY A 270 25.80 -28.75 42.76
N ALA A 271 26.66 -28.97 43.76
CA ALA A 271 26.39 -28.64 45.16
C ALA A 271 26.15 -27.14 45.38
N SER A 272 26.79 -26.28 44.58
CA SER A 272 26.61 -24.83 44.64
C SER A 272 25.51 -24.30 43.70
N LEU A 273 24.80 -25.17 42.98
CA LEU A 273 23.71 -24.74 42.11
C LEU A 273 22.55 -24.19 42.95
N PRO A 274 21.97 -23.04 42.54
CA PRO A 274 20.85 -22.47 43.26
C PRO A 274 19.63 -23.41 43.19
N SER A 275 18.89 -23.49 44.29
CA SER A 275 17.86 -24.50 44.53
C SER A 275 16.67 -24.43 43.57
N ASP A 276 16.48 -23.30 42.91
CA ASP A 276 15.49 -23.10 41.85
C ASP A 276 15.82 -23.88 40.56
N MET A 277 17.10 -24.16 40.30
CA MET A 277 17.52 -25.08 39.23
C MET A 277 17.29 -26.55 39.58
N LEU A 278 17.61 -26.94 40.82
CA LEU A 278 17.46 -28.31 41.31
C LEU A 278 15.98 -28.72 41.42
N ALA A 279 15.10 -27.78 41.79
CA ALA A 279 13.66 -28.01 41.80
C ALA A 279 13.06 -28.28 40.41
N LYS A 280 13.72 -27.78 39.34
CA LYS A 280 13.24 -27.94 37.96
C LYS A 280 13.72 -29.24 37.31
N SER A 281 14.82 -29.82 37.79
CA SER A 281 15.35 -31.09 37.27
C SER A 281 14.64 -32.32 37.84
N SER A 282 14.14 -32.25 39.09
CA SER A 282 13.52 -33.41 39.76
C SER A 282 12.19 -33.87 39.18
N ASP A 283 11.41 -32.98 38.54
CA ASP A 283 10.14 -33.33 37.87
C ASP A 283 10.31 -33.83 36.43
N THR A 284 11.52 -33.81 35.86
CA THR A 284 11.73 -34.04 34.41
C THR A 284 12.81 -35.07 34.06
N LEU A 285 13.29 -35.84 35.05
CA LEU A 285 14.40 -36.79 34.85
C LEU A 285 13.97 -38.21 34.45
N GLU A 286 12.67 -38.54 34.45
CA GLU A 286 12.17 -39.87 34.05
C GLU A 286 11.90 -40.03 32.55
N ASP A 287 12.00 -38.97 31.73
CA ASP A 287 11.61 -39.04 30.31
C ASP A 287 12.47 -38.18 29.37
N LEU A 288 13.76 -38.04 29.69
CA LEU A 288 14.76 -37.44 28.78
C LEU A 288 15.31 -38.51 27.82
N ASP A 289 14.40 -39.10 27.05
CA ASP A 289 14.77 -39.74 25.79
C ASP A 289 15.26 -38.61 24.87
N TYR A 290 16.53 -38.67 24.43
CA TYR A 290 17.16 -37.66 23.56
C TYR A 290 16.56 -37.61 22.13
N ALA A 291 15.34 -38.12 21.96
CA ALA A 291 14.61 -38.14 20.71
C ALA A 291 13.56 -37.02 20.70
N TYR A 292 13.83 -36.01 19.87
CA TYR A 292 12.85 -35.01 19.45
C TYR A 292 12.39 -34.03 20.55
N ASN A 293 12.98 -32.83 20.55
CA ASN A 293 12.37 -31.65 21.15
C ASN A 293 10.94 -31.50 20.61
N ASN A 294 9.94 -31.95 21.37
CA ASN A 294 8.57 -31.53 21.13
C ASN A 294 8.56 -29.99 21.22
N PRO A 295 8.12 -29.26 20.18
CA PRO A 295 8.03 -27.81 20.27
C PRO A 295 7.18 -27.46 21.49
N PRO A 296 7.56 -26.43 22.28
CA PRO A 296 6.84 -26.08 23.49
C PRO A 296 5.34 -25.95 23.17
N PRO A 297 4.43 -26.45 24.04
CA PRO A 297 3.00 -26.34 23.80
C PRO A 297 2.68 -24.86 23.54
N PRO A 298 1.91 -24.52 22.49
CA PRO A 298 1.64 -23.14 22.16
C PRO A 298 0.98 -22.48 23.38
N LEU A 299 1.67 -21.50 23.97
CA LEU A 299 1.12 -20.70 25.05
C LEU A 299 -0.24 -20.19 24.59
N ARG A 300 -1.31 -20.56 25.31
CA ARG A 300 -2.67 -20.06 25.08
C ARG A 300 -2.58 -18.54 25.12
N SER A 301 -2.56 -17.91 23.95
CA SER A 301 -2.62 -16.47 23.85
C SER A 301 -3.94 -16.07 24.48
N LYS A 302 -3.90 -15.30 25.58
CA LYS A 302 -5.11 -14.74 26.16
C LYS A 302 -5.89 -14.06 25.03
N PRO A 303 -7.19 -14.31 24.87
CA PRO A 303 -7.99 -13.79 23.78
C PRO A 303 -8.22 -12.28 23.99
N ASN A 304 -7.17 -11.49 23.76
CA ASN A 304 -7.26 -10.05 23.73
C ASN A 304 -7.80 -9.71 22.36
N LEU A 305 -9.03 -9.20 22.34
CA LEU A 305 -9.69 -8.61 21.18
C LEU A 305 -8.90 -7.35 20.79
N GLY A 306 -7.75 -7.57 20.16
CA GLY A 306 -6.76 -6.54 19.88
C GLY A 306 -7.27 -5.56 18.84
N MET A 307 -6.63 -4.39 18.79
CA MET A 307 -6.92 -3.34 17.80
C MET A 307 -6.95 -3.88 16.35
N GLY A 308 -6.12 -4.87 16.04
CA GLY A 308 -6.11 -5.51 14.72
C GLY A 308 -7.41 -6.26 14.38
N THR A 309 -8.06 -6.86 15.38
CA THR A 309 -9.36 -7.52 15.22
C THR A 309 -10.46 -6.48 15.04
N LEU A 310 -10.46 -5.39 15.81
CA LEU A 310 -11.40 -4.28 15.64
C LEU A 310 -11.31 -3.62 14.25
N LEU A 311 -10.09 -3.36 13.76
CA LEU A 311 -9.88 -2.84 12.41
C LEU A 311 -10.36 -3.83 11.33
N SER A 312 -10.20 -5.12 11.58
CA SER A 312 -10.68 -6.17 10.67
C SER A 312 -12.20 -6.24 10.66
N ILE A 313 -12.87 -6.09 11.81
CA ILE A 313 -14.33 -5.96 11.90
C ILE A 313 -14.80 -4.72 11.15
N PHE A 314 -14.13 -3.58 11.31
CA PHE A 314 -14.50 -2.35 10.61
C PHE A 314 -14.32 -2.47 9.09
N ALA A 315 -13.22 -3.09 8.64
CA ALA A 315 -12.99 -3.38 7.24
C ALA A 315 -14.07 -4.30 6.67
N LEU A 316 -14.40 -5.41 7.37
CA LEU A 316 -15.49 -6.30 6.99
C LEU A 316 -16.83 -5.61 6.95
N PHE A 317 -17.13 -4.74 7.92
CA PHE A 317 -18.37 -3.97 7.92
C PHE A 317 -18.45 -3.04 6.71
N ARG A 318 -17.37 -2.31 6.40
CA ARG A 318 -17.33 -1.39 5.26
C ARG A 318 -17.47 -2.13 3.92
N PHE A 319 -16.65 -3.16 3.71
CA PHE A 319 -16.69 -3.92 2.46
C PHE A 319 -17.94 -4.81 2.34
N GLY A 320 -18.39 -5.38 3.47
CA GLY A 320 -19.61 -6.17 3.55
C GLY A 320 -20.85 -5.32 3.28
N ARG A 321 -20.89 -4.08 3.80
CA ARG A 321 -21.95 -3.13 3.45
C ARG A 321 -21.97 -2.88 1.94
N ASP A 322 -20.84 -2.53 1.32
CA ASP A 322 -20.81 -2.27 -0.14
C ASP A 322 -21.23 -3.49 -0.98
N LEU A 323 -20.92 -4.71 -0.52
CA LEU A 323 -21.36 -5.95 -1.15
C LEU A 323 -22.88 -6.13 -1.08
N VAL A 324 -23.47 -5.83 0.07
CA VAL A 324 -24.88 -6.12 0.38
C VAL A 324 -25.80 -4.93 0.07
N THR A 325 -25.28 -3.71 -0.11
CA THR A 325 -26.10 -2.53 -0.46
C THR A 325 -25.94 -2.16 -1.94
N GLN A 326 -27.05 -1.80 -2.59
CA GLN A 326 -27.04 -1.14 -3.89
C GLN A 326 -26.70 0.37 -3.74
N PRO A 327 -26.37 1.06 -4.85
CA PRO A 327 -26.07 2.50 -4.83
C PRO A 327 -27.22 3.38 -4.30
N ASP A 328 -28.45 2.88 -4.38
CA ASP A 328 -29.68 3.48 -3.83
C ASP A 328 -29.83 3.27 -2.31
N GLY A 329 -28.92 2.52 -1.69
CA GLY A 329 -28.95 2.15 -0.27
C GLY A 329 -29.86 0.97 0.05
N THR A 330 -30.50 0.34 -0.94
CA THR A 330 -31.34 -0.83 -0.71
C THR A 330 -30.50 -2.09 -0.50
N LEU A 331 -31.04 -3.02 0.30
CA LEU A 331 -30.33 -4.23 0.70
C LEU A 331 -30.57 -5.34 -0.33
N ILE A 332 -29.51 -5.78 -0.98
CA ILE A 332 -29.50 -6.88 -1.93
C ILE A 332 -29.74 -8.17 -1.16
N ARG A 333 -30.88 -8.83 -1.43
CA ARG A 333 -31.19 -10.15 -0.87
C ARG A 333 -30.81 -11.31 -1.81
N ASP A 334 -30.55 -11.01 -3.08
CA ASP A 334 -30.18 -12.02 -4.07
C ASP A 334 -28.69 -12.41 -3.94
N VAL A 335 -28.45 -13.65 -3.53
CA VAL A 335 -27.12 -14.23 -3.33
C VAL A 335 -26.32 -14.27 -4.63
N ASN A 336 -26.99 -14.47 -5.78
CA ASN A 336 -26.31 -14.49 -7.08
C ASN A 336 -25.72 -13.12 -7.42
N LEU A 337 -26.46 -12.05 -7.11
CA LEU A 337 -26.02 -10.68 -7.34
C LEU A 337 -24.86 -10.28 -6.41
N ILE A 338 -24.87 -10.77 -5.16
CA ILE A 338 -23.74 -10.62 -4.23
C ILE A 338 -22.50 -11.34 -4.77
N MET A 339 -22.64 -12.56 -5.30
CA MET A 339 -21.52 -13.31 -5.89
C MET A 339 -20.95 -12.64 -7.14
N VAL A 340 -21.82 -12.10 -8.01
CA VAL A 340 -21.39 -11.32 -9.19
C VAL A 340 -20.63 -10.07 -8.76
N LYS A 341 -21.15 -9.33 -7.77
CA LYS A 341 -20.45 -8.18 -7.18
C LYS A 341 -19.11 -8.59 -6.60
N LEU A 342 -19.05 -9.65 -5.79
CA LEU A 342 -17.82 -10.14 -5.18
C LEU A 342 -16.75 -10.48 -6.23
N ARG A 343 -17.14 -11.12 -7.35
CA ARG A 343 -16.23 -11.40 -8.47
C ARG A 343 -15.76 -10.15 -9.20
N SER A 344 -16.51 -9.06 -9.14
CA SER A 344 -16.13 -7.78 -9.75
C SER A 344 -15.21 -6.92 -8.88
N TYR A 345 -14.95 -7.29 -7.62
CA TYR A 345 -14.02 -6.56 -6.76
C TYR A 345 -12.57 -6.69 -7.24
N GLU A 346 -11.81 -5.61 -7.07
CA GLU A 346 -10.37 -5.61 -7.30
C GLU A 346 -9.68 -6.67 -6.41
N PRO A 347 -8.70 -7.44 -6.92
CA PRO A 347 -8.08 -8.55 -6.18
C PRO A 347 -7.49 -8.17 -4.82
N TRP A 348 -6.93 -6.97 -4.69
CA TRP A 348 -6.38 -6.50 -3.41
C TRP A 348 -7.46 -6.27 -2.34
N ARG A 349 -8.67 -5.83 -2.74
CA ARG A 349 -9.80 -5.66 -1.83
C ARG A 349 -10.31 -7.02 -1.36
N LEU A 350 -10.40 -7.99 -2.26
CA LEU A 350 -10.73 -9.38 -1.90
C LEU A 350 -9.70 -9.92 -0.90
N GLY A 351 -8.40 -9.71 -1.14
CA GLY A 351 -7.33 -10.09 -0.21
C GLY A 351 -7.52 -9.50 1.19
N LEU A 352 -7.87 -8.21 1.29
CA LEU A 352 -8.17 -7.56 2.58
C LEU A 352 -9.42 -8.13 3.25
N ILE A 353 -10.48 -8.41 2.50
CA ILE A 353 -11.71 -9.02 3.02
C ILE A 353 -11.39 -10.42 3.58
N PHE A 354 -10.67 -11.26 2.85
CA PHE A 354 -10.31 -12.60 3.33
C PHE A 354 -9.37 -12.57 4.54
N MET A 355 -8.35 -11.71 4.54
CA MET A 355 -7.46 -11.52 5.69
C MET A 355 -8.21 -11.04 6.93
N SER A 356 -9.11 -10.06 6.77
CA SER A 356 -9.90 -9.54 7.89
C SER A 356 -10.89 -10.58 8.40
N LEU A 357 -11.56 -11.33 7.51
CA LEU A 357 -12.44 -12.43 7.87
C LEU A 357 -11.69 -13.51 8.65
N TYR A 358 -10.55 -13.97 8.14
CA TYR A 358 -9.70 -14.97 8.78
C TYR A 358 -9.30 -14.53 10.19
N ARG A 359 -8.90 -13.26 10.36
CA ARG A 359 -8.50 -12.72 11.66
C ARG A 359 -9.65 -12.65 12.66
N VAL A 360 -10.85 -12.25 12.20
CA VAL A 360 -12.05 -12.17 13.06
C VAL A 360 -12.53 -13.56 13.45
N VAL A 361 -12.60 -14.50 12.50
CA VAL A 361 -12.98 -15.90 12.77
C VAL A 361 -11.95 -16.55 13.70
N GLY A 362 -10.66 -16.32 13.48
CA GLY A 362 -9.59 -16.78 14.36
C GLY A 362 -9.77 -16.27 15.79
N ALA A 363 -9.98 -14.96 15.96
CA ALA A 363 -10.20 -14.34 17.26
C ALA A 363 -11.47 -14.83 17.99
N LEU A 364 -12.56 -15.06 17.24
CA LEU A 364 -13.79 -15.62 17.78
C LEU A 364 -13.59 -17.08 18.20
N SER A 365 -12.94 -17.89 17.35
CA SER A 365 -12.67 -19.31 17.64
C SER A 365 -11.78 -19.49 18.87
N SER A 366 -10.83 -18.57 19.10
CA SER A 366 -10.00 -18.57 20.31
C SER A 366 -10.74 -18.08 21.56
N PHE A 367 -11.90 -17.43 21.40
CA PHE A 367 -12.72 -16.99 22.52
C PHE A 367 -13.65 -18.10 23.02
N PHE A 368 -14.05 -19.03 22.14
CA PHE A 368 -14.91 -20.16 22.48
C PHE A 368 -14.15 -21.44 22.89
N ARG A 369 -12.82 -21.46 22.77
CA ARG A 369 -11.92 -22.52 23.28
C ARG A 369 -11.28 -22.07 24.57
#